data_AF-A0A0F9VWP8-F1
#
_entry.id   AF-A0A0F9VWP8-F1
#
_cell.length_a   1.000
_cell.length_b   1.000
_cell.length_c   1.000
_cell.angle_alpha   90.00
_cell.angle_beta   90.00
_cell.angle_gamma   90.00
#
_symmetry.space_group_name_H-M   'P 1'
#
loop_
_entity.id
_entity.type
_entity.pdbx_description
1 polymer ?
#
loop_
_entity_poly.entity_id
_entity_poly.type
_entity_poly.pdbx_seq_one_letter_code
_entity_poly.pdbx_strand_id
1 'polypeptide(L)' 'MDDTIGGAEPVISTYEISVQCRNCRHVPLTDAGDALHQKNKKFPIPKGNTIKKFLQEMMCENCDCTGYMGLL' A
#
# COMPACT_ATOMS: atom_id res chain seq x y z
N MET A 1 -39.98 3.51 19.30
CA MET A 1 -39.03 2.41 19.48
C MET A 1 -38.67 1.97 18.09
N ASP A 2 -37.57 2.50 17.57
CA ASP A 2 -37.05 2.14 16.25
C ASP A 2 -35.54 1.97 16.41
N ASP A 3 -35.16 0.79 16.89
CA ASP A 3 -33.78 0.36 17.10
C ASP A 3 -33.18 -0.04 15.74
N THR A 4 -32.88 0.95 14.91
CA THR A 4 -32.01 0.74 13.76
C THR A 4 -30.58 0.58 14.28
N ILE A 5 -30.20 -0.65 14.66
CA ILE A 5 -28.80 -1.05 14.84
C ILE A 5 -28.16 -1.06 13.45
N GLY A 6 -27.84 0.15 12.96
CA GLY A 6 -26.95 0.33 11.84
C GLY A 6 -25.59 -0.20 12.27
N GLY A 7 -25.28 -1.44 11.88
CA GLY A 7 -23.96 -2.01 12.04
C GLY A 7 -22.96 -1.11 11.33
N ALA A 8 -22.32 -0.22 12.09
CA ALA A 8 -21.20 0.55 11.62
C ALA A 8 -20.14 -0.48 11.19
N GLU A 9 -19.90 -0.58 9.89
CA GLU A 9 -18.76 -1.34 9.38
C GLU A 9 -17.53 -0.89 10.17
N PRO A 10 -16.72 -1.81 10.71
CA PRO A 10 -15.58 -1.41 11.50
C PRO A 10 -14.71 -0.51 10.63
N VAL A 11 -14.55 0.75 11.04
CA VAL A 11 -13.65 1.68 10.38
C VAL A 11 -12.24 1.17 10.68
N ILE A 12 -11.73 0.29 9.81
CA ILE A 12 -10.35 -0.17 9.87
C ILE A 12 -9.51 1.05 9.56
N SER A 13 -8.99 1.67 10.61
CA SER A 13 -8.11 2.81 10.47
C SER A 13 -6.86 2.33 9.72
N THR A 14 -6.56 2.93 8.58
CA THR A 14 -5.40 2.61 7.75
C THR A 14 -4.43 3.79 7.73
N TYR A 15 -3.16 3.52 7.42
CA TYR A 15 -2.20 4.56 7.03
C TYR A 15 -1.60 4.19 5.69
N GLU A 16 -1.16 5.20 4.94
CA GLU A 16 -0.60 5.00 3.61
C GLU A 16 0.92 4.99 3.64
N ILE A 17 1.54 4.08 2.89
CA ILE A 17 3.00 4.05 2.70
C ILE A 17 3.37 4.13 1.22
N SER A 18 4.51 4.74 0.93
CA SER A 18 5.19 4.66 -0.37
C SER A 18 6.34 3.68 -0.27
N VAL A 19 6.59 2.92 -1.34
CA VAL A 19 7.57 1.84 -1.33
C VAL A 19 8.49 1.86 -2.55
N GLN A 20 9.71 1.35 -2.39
CA GLN A 20 10.67 1.14 -3.47
C GLN A 20 11.23 -0.29 -3.37
N CYS A 21 11.38 -0.95 -4.52
CA CYS A 21 12.12 -2.19 -4.60
C CYS A 21 13.62 -1.94 -4.45
N ARG A 22 14.26 -2.54 -3.45
CA ARG A 22 15.69 -2.38 -3.20
C ARG A 22 16.57 -3.13 -4.20
N ASN A 23 16.02 -4.16 -4.86
CA ASN A 23 16.75 -4.97 -5.84
C ASN A 23 16.91 -4.23 -7.18
N CYS A 24 15.81 -3.73 -7.76
CA CYS A 24 15.81 -3.07 -9.07
C CYS A 24 15.59 -1.55 -9.02
N ARG A 25 15.48 -0.95 -7.83
CA ARG A 25 15.19 0.48 -7.59
C ARG A 25 13.84 0.98 -8.12
N HIS A 26 13.00 0.08 -8.62
CA HIS A 26 11.66 0.42 -9.11
C HIS A 26 10.79 1.02 -8.01
N VAL A 27 10.12 2.12 -8.34
CA VAL A 27 9.13 2.79 -7.49
C VAL A 27 7.77 2.60 -8.17
N PRO A 28 6.81 1.91 -7.54
CA PRO A 28 5.46 1.80 -8.08
C PRO A 28 4.82 3.18 -8.19
N LEU A 29 4.26 3.49 -9.36
CA LEU A 29 3.61 4.75 -9.66
C LEU A 29 2.11 4.51 -9.87
N THR A 30 1.29 5.49 -9.48
CA THR A 30 -0.13 5.49 -9.85
C THR A 30 -0.22 5.92 -11.31
N ASP A 31 -0.93 5.15 -12.13
CA ASP A 31 -1.22 5.50 -13.51
C ASP A 31 -2.16 6.71 -13.54
N ALA A 32 -1.59 7.90 -13.39
CA ALA A 32 -2.19 9.13 -13.85
C ALA A 32 -1.79 9.20 -15.32
N GLY A 33 -2.75 9.12 -16.25
CA GLY A 33 -2.54 9.00 -17.71
C GLY A 33 -1.70 10.10 -18.38
N ASP A 34 -1.03 10.95 -17.60
CA ASP A 34 0.02 11.88 -17.99
C ASP A 34 1.33 11.52 -17.27
N ALA A 35 2.36 11.12 -18.02
CA ALA A 35 3.68 10.75 -17.47
C ALA A 35 4.33 11.88 -16.64
N LEU A 36 3.96 13.13 -16.92
CA LEU A 36 4.41 14.32 -16.18
C LEU A 36 3.82 14.46 -14.77
N HIS A 37 2.72 13.76 -14.47
CA HIS A 37 2.00 13.85 -13.20
C HIS A 37 1.94 12.53 -12.42
N GLN A 38 2.74 11.54 -12.80
CA GLN A 38 2.81 10.27 -12.07
C GLN A 38 3.27 10.51 -10.63
N LYS A 39 2.46 10.06 -9.68
CA LYS A 39 2.76 10.11 -8.25
C LYS A 39 3.12 8.70 -7.79
N ASN A 40 3.93 8.61 -6.73
CA ASN A 40 4.20 7.34 -6.08
C ASN A 40 2.88 6.68 -5.65
N LYS A 41 2.74 5.40 -6.00
CA LYS A 41 1.61 4.58 -5.57
C LYS A 41 1.68 4.43 -4.06
N LYS A 42 0.55 4.72 -3.41
CA LYS A 42 0.40 4.59 -1.97
C LYS A 42 -0.32 3.30 -1.64
N PHE A 43 0.18 2.59 -0.65
CA PHE A 43 -0.36 1.32 -0.20
C PHE A 43 -1.03 1.48 1.17
N PRO A 44 -2.34 1.16 1.30
CA PRO A 44 -3.03 1.25 2.58
C PRO A 44 -2.64 0.08 3.48
N ILE A 45 -2.18 0.38 4.69
CA ILE A 45 -1.84 -0.60 5.72
C ILE A 45 -2.85 -0.48 6.87
N PRO A 46 -3.58 -1.56 7.19
CA PRO A 46 -4.43 -1.61 8.38
C PRO A 46 -3.64 -1.31 9.66
N LYS A 47 -4.16 -0.45 10.54
CA LYS A 47 -3.62 -0.29 11.89
C LYS A 47 -3.72 -1.64 12.61
N GLY A 48 -2.58 -2.12 13.11
CA GLY A 48 -2.44 -3.47 13.66
C GLY A 48 -1.57 -4.39 12.79
N ASN A 49 -1.47 -4.13 11.49
CA ASN A 49 -0.48 -4.81 10.63
C ASN A 49 0.87 -4.10 10.70
N THR A 50 1.94 -4.90 10.78
CA THR A 50 3.31 -4.40 10.77
C THR A 50 3.75 -4.11 9.34
N ILE A 51 4.23 -2.89 9.08
CA ILE A 51 4.84 -2.49 7.79
C ILE A 51 5.85 -3.55 7.31
N LYS A 52 6.67 -4.07 8.23
CA LYS A 52 7.66 -5.10 7.94
C LYS A 52 7.06 -6.34 7.26
N LYS A 53 5.96 -6.87 7.81
CA LYS A 53 5.30 -8.07 7.24
C LYS A 53 4.76 -7.77 5.85
N PHE A 54 4.10 -6.63 5.70
CA PHE A 54 3.57 -6.18 4.42
C PHE A 54 4.65 -6.05 3.34
N LEU A 55 5.78 -5.42 3.66
CA LEU A 55 6.92 -5.28 2.74
C LEU A 55 7.58 -6.63 2.40
N GLN A 56 7.58 -7.59 3.34
CA GLN A 56 8.12 -8.93 3.12
C GLN A 56 7.29 -9.77 2.16
N GLU A 57 5.96 -9.59 2.18
CA GLU A 57 5.01 -10.31 1.34
C GLU A 57 4.77 -9.63 -0.01
N MET A 58 5.18 -8.36 -0.15
CA MET A 58 5.01 -7.60 -1.38
C MET A 58 6.02 -8.03 -2.46
N MET A 59 5.48 -8.28 -3.66
CA MET A 59 6.24 -8.56 -4.88
C MET A 59 6.41 -7.28 -5.69
N CYS A 60 7.61 -7.07 -6.24
CA CYS A 60 7.87 -5.94 -7.13
C CYS A 60 7.30 -6.18 -8.53
N GLU A 61 6.50 -5.24 -9.04
CA GLU A 61 5.87 -5.29 -10.37
C GLU A 61 6.89 -5.24 -11.54
N ASN A 62 8.17 -4.94 -11.28
CA ASN A 62 9.22 -4.82 -12.30
C ASN A 62 10.27 -5.96 -12.28
N CYS A 63 10.55 -6.58 -11.13
CA CYS A 63 11.51 -7.70 -11.06
C CYS A 63 10.96 -9.00 -10.46
N ASP A 64 9.67 -9.07 -10.14
CA ASP A 64 9.00 -10.24 -9.53
C ASP A 64 9.68 -10.77 -8.26
N CYS A 65 10.46 -9.88 -7.64
CA CYS A 65 11.28 -10.12 -6.47
C CYS A 65 10.42 -9.84 -5.21
N THR A 66 10.30 -10.83 -4.33
CA THR A 66 9.49 -10.74 -3.10
C THR A 66 10.37 -10.48 -1.88
N GLY A 67 9.92 -9.62 -0.98
CA GLY A 67 10.63 -9.30 0.26
C GLY A 67 11.80 -8.32 0.11
N TYR A 68 11.99 -7.77 -1.09
CA TYR A 68 12.95 -6.70 -1.38
C TYR A 68 12.33 -5.30 -1.34
N MET A 69 11.04 -5.18 -1.00
CA MET A 69 10.35 -3.91 -0.91
C MET A 69 10.76 -3.18 0.38
N GLY A 70 11.01 -1.88 0.27
CA GLY A 70 11.33 -0.98 1.38
C GLY A 70 10.44 0.24 1.36
N LEU A 71 10.36 0.94 2.50
CA LEU A 71 9.81 2.30 2.52
C LEU A 71 10.70 3.23 1.69
N LEU A 72 10.05 4.17 1.00
CA LEU A 72 10.69 5.25 0.24
C LEU A 72 11.17 6.37 1.17
#